data_AF-M4E3G8-F1
#
_entry.id   AF-M4E3G8-F1
#
_cell.length_a   1.000
_cell.length_b   1.000
_cell.length_c   1.000
_cell.angle_alpha   90.00
_cell.angle_beta   90.00
_cell.angle_gamma   90.00
#
_symmetry.space_group_name_H-M   'P 1'
#
loop_
_entity.id
_entity.type
_entity.pdbx_description
1 polymer ?
#
loop_
_entity_poly.entity_id
_entity_poly.type
_entity_poly.pdbx_seq_one_letter_code
_entity_poly.pdbx_strand_id
1 'polypeptide(L)'
;MSIICELSDDLLVKILSLIENTKEVVGTSLVSKRWRSLWKLVPRLDASSSDLINNFLMLSKAPVLETLNLRLDENSYDPEENERWVSIAAARQVRDLELLRYGFRRTSLLPCPRSLFTCKGLVVLCLQQVSICDIPSTVFLQTLKTLSLVCVKFVSRDGLVHRLLSACPILETLTVCRWSEDRVTTFAIAIPSLQNLYIMQRPDSDGLIYDCEYVVNAPALKTLKVLDKFGHFRSLVKMPKLVKAEIKIRQEDSEKLMGCLTSAKHLSLCLTSGATTPKSFEFLCQVEYLELCTNCSSDWLSLVLRHSPKLRVLRLSRKNCGMFRECGPQWDFEAQRGFEVQWEKPCCVPECLVSSLEIVEWIGYRGTEAEKEAAIYILDKSKHLKKMTLYRKITNLREKYRTLIDLMSRMSCGCTCRLEFVRL
;
A
#
# COMPACT_ATOMS: atom_id res chain seq x y z
N MET A 1 -18.53 18.29 -41.08
CA MET A 1 -17.06 18.12 -41.07
C MET A 1 -16.64 17.97 -39.62
N SER A 2 -15.78 17.00 -39.29
CA SER A 2 -15.49 16.67 -37.90
C SER A 2 -14.64 17.76 -37.23
N ILE A 3 -15.13 18.28 -36.10
CA ILE A 3 -14.54 19.34 -35.26
C ILE A 3 -13.06 19.06 -34.90
N ILE A 4 -12.66 17.79 -34.91
CA ILE A 4 -11.29 17.34 -34.62
C ILE A 4 -10.27 17.83 -35.67
N CYS A 5 -10.68 18.03 -36.93
CA CYS A 5 -9.78 18.50 -37.98
C CYS A 5 -9.37 19.97 -37.82
N GLU A 6 -10.14 20.76 -37.06
CA GLU A 6 -9.92 22.20 -36.82
C GLU A 6 -9.03 22.48 -35.61
N LEU A 7 -8.78 21.48 -34.76
CA LEU A 7 -7.89 21.61 -33.60
C LEU A 7 -6.45 21.91 -34.05
N SER A 8 -5.69 22.66 -33.25
CA SER A 8 -4.26 22.89 -33.51
C SER A 8 -3.42 21.62 -33.27
N ASP A 9 -2.22 21.55 -33.85
CA ASP A 9 -1.32 20.42 -33.66
C ASP A 9 -1.00 20.21 -32.17
N ASP A 10 -0.83 21.30 -31.40
CA ASP A 10 -0.55 21.24 -29.96
C ASP A 10 -1.69 20.58 -29.17
N LEU A 11 -2.94 20.90 -29.49
CA LEU A 11 -4.11 20.29 -28.85
C LEU A 11 -4.24 18.81 -29.22
N LEU A 12 -3.94 18.44 -30.47
CA LEU A 12 -3.94 17.05 -30.91
C LEU A 12 -2.82 16.24 -30.23
N VAL A 13 -1.61 16.79 -30.11
CA VAL A 13 -0.52 16.16 -29.35
C VAL A 13 -0.90 16.00 -27.88
N LYS A 14 -1.56 16.99 -27.29
CA LYS A 14 -2.06 16.90 -25.92
C LYS A 14 -3.12 15.80 -25.78
N ILE A 15 -4.07 15.68 -26.70
CA ILE A 15 -5.04 14.57 -26.73
C ILE A 15 -4.32 13.22 -26.86
N LEU A 16 -3.34 13.10 -27.76
CA LEU A 16 -2.56 11.88 -27.94
C LEU A 16 -1.75 11.50 -26.69
N SER A 17 -1.25 12.47 -25.92
CA SER A 17 -0.51 12.22 -24.67
C SER A 17 -1.38 11.60 -23.55
N LEU A 18 -2.70 11.79 -23.63
CA LEU A 18 -3.67 11.15 -22.72
C LEU A 18 -3.91 9.68 -23.05
N ILE A 19 -3.54 9.22 -24.24
CA ILE A 19 -3.61 7.80 -24.60
C ILE A 19 -2.44 7.08 -23.93
N GLU A 20 -2.73 6.07 -23.13
CA GLU A 20 -1.71 5.36 -22.34
C GLU A 20 -0.86 4.41 -23.18
N ASN A 21 -1.40 3.88 -24.28
CA ASN A 21 -0.75 2.86 -25.09
C ASN A 21 -0.08 3.44 -26.33
N THR A 22 1.25 3.32 -26.42
CA THR A 22 2.02 3.83 -27.57
C THR A 22 1.60 3.21 -28.90
N LYS A 23 1.15 1.94 -28.92
CA LYS A 23 0.69 1.30 -30.16
C LYS A 23 -0.53 2.02 -30.75
N GLU A 24 -1.44 2.49 -29.90
CA GLU A 24 -2.62 3.24 -30.32
C GLU A 24 -2.23 4.63 -30.80
N VAL A 25 -1.32 5.29 -30.08
CA VAL A 25 -0.76 6.60 -30.48
C VAL A 25 -0.10 6.51 -31.87
N VAL A 26 0.74 5.51 -32.10
CA VAL A 26 1.36 5.27 -33.41
C VAL A 26 0.31 4.86 -34.45
N GLY A 27 -0.72 4.10 -34.07
CA GLY A 27 -1.84 3.71 -34.93
C GLY A 27 -2.62 4.90 -35.48
N THR A 28 -2.66 6.04 -34.76
CA THR A 28 -3.29 7.27 -35.28
C THR A 28 -2.62 7.81 -36.53
N SER A 29 -1.38 7.40 -36.83
CA SER A 29 -0.69 7.73 -38.08
C SER A 29 -1.43 7.26 -39.34
N LEU A 30 -2.33 6.28 -39.20
CA LEU A 30 -3.16 5.74 -40.28
C LEU A 30 -4.41 6.61 -40.57
N VAL A 31 -4.77 7.54 -39.69
CA VAL A 31 -5.99 8.35 -39.81
C VAL A 31 -5.88 9.36 -40.96
N SER A 32 -4.75 10.06 -41.09
CA SER A 32 -4.50 10.99 -42.20
C SER A 32 -3.03 11.41 -42.29
N LYS A 33 -2.67 12.13 -43.37
CA LYS A 33 -1.32 12.69 -43.59
C LYS A 33 -0.85 13.56 -42.42
N ARG A 34 -1.74 14.33 -41.79
CA ARG A 34 -1.43 15.20 -40.64
C ARG A 34 -0.98 14.34 -39.44
N TRP A 35 -1.80 13.36 -39.06
CA TRP A 35 -1.57 12.48 -37.92
C TRP A 35 -0.36 11.56 -38.08
N ARG A 36 0.08 11.30 -39.33
CA ARG A 36 1.32 10.57 -39.63
C ARG A 36 2.57 11.18 -39.00
N SER A 37 2.54 12.49 -38.72
CA SER A 37 3.65 13.22 -38.09
C SER A 37 3.40 13.59 -36.62
N LEU A 38 2.14 13.79 -36.22
CA LEU A 38 1.78 14.27 -34.87
C LEU A 38 2.23 13.33 -33.76
N TRP A 39 2.07 12.02 -33.93
CA TRP A 39 2.47 11.04 -32.93
C TRP A 39 3.97 11.14 -32.57
N LYS A 40 4.81 11.61 -33.51
CA LYS A 40 6.27 11.78 -33.29
C LYS A 40 6.60 12.92 -32.33
N LEU A 41 5.65 13.81 -32.06
CA LEU A 41 5.78 14.94 -31.12
C LEU A 41 5.26 14.58 -29.72
N VAL A 42 4.68 13.40 -29.55
CA VAL A 42 4.14 12.97 -28.25
C VAL A 42 5.30 12.71 -27.27
N PRO A 43 5.32 13.40 -26.11
CA PRO A 43 6.43 13.33 -25.16
C PRO A 43 6.32 12.11 -24.22
N ARG A 44 5.62 11.05 -24.61
CA ARG A 44 5.33 9.88 -23.78
C ARG A 44 5.60 8.60 -24.54
N LEU A 45 6.33 7.69 -23.91
CA LEU A 45 6.57 6.34 -24.40
C LEU A 45 6.16 5.33 -23.34
N ASP A 46 5.25 4.44 -23.71
CA ASP A 46 4.84 3.27 -22.95
C ASP A 46 4.94 2.03 -23.86
N ALA A 47 5.93 1.18 -23.62
CA ALA A 47 6.21 0.05 -24.50
C ALA A 47 6.76 -1.16 -23.74
N SER A 48 6.46 -2.34 -24.28
CA SER A 48 6.91 -3.63 -23.75
C SER A 48 7.80 -4.43 -24.70
N SER A 49 8.08 -3.90 -25.90
CA SER A 49 8.87 -4.57 -26.94
C SER A 49 10.06 -3.67 -27.31
N SER A 50 11.26 -4.26 -27.33
CA SER A 50 12.50 -3.61 -27.72
C SER A 50 12.39 -2.92 -29.08
N ASP A 51 11.81 -3.61 -30.07
CA ASP A 51 11.59 -3.04 -31.42
C ASP A 51 10.73 -1.78 -31.39
N LEU A 52 9.66 -1.77 -30.59
CA LEU A 52 8.80 -0.59 -30.47
C LEU A 52 9.52 0.55 -29.78
N ILE A 53 10.31 0.26 -28.74
CA ILE A 53 11.08 1.26 -28.00
C ILE A 53 12.13 1.88 -28.93
N ASN A 54 12.92 1.05 -29.60
CA ASN A 54 13.95 1.48 -30.56
C ASN A 54 13.33 2.33 -31.68
N ASN A 55 12.28 1.83 -32.33
CA ASN A 55 11.61 2.56 -33.42
C ASN A 55 11.01 3.88 -32.93
N PHE A 56 10.38 3.90 -31.75
CA PHE A 56 9.81 5.13 -31.22
C PHE A 56 10.88 6.16 -30.88
N LEU A 57 11.94 5.79 -30.15
CA LEU A 57 13.00 6.71 -29.76
C LEU A 57 13.75 7.29 -30.97
N MET A 58 13.91 6.48 -32.03
CA MET A 58 14.52 6.90 -33.30
C MET A 58 13.62 7.85 -34.11
N LEU A 59 12.31 7.63 -34.11
CA LEU A 59 11.36 8.41 -34.92
C LEU A 59 10.77 9.62 -34.19
N SER A 60 10.79 9.60 -32.86
CA SER A 60 10.29 10.67 -32.00
C SER A 60 11.16 11.91 -32.16
N LYS A 61 10.49 13.03 -32.48
CA LYS A 61 11.06 14.37 -32.61
C LYS A 61 10.73 15.27 -31.43
N ALA A 62 10.09 14.72 -30.39
CA ALA A 62 9.76 15.47 -29.20
C ALA A 62 11.06 15.96 -28.51
N PRO A 63 11.22 17.27 -28.25
CA PRO A 63 12.42 17.81 -27.62
C PRO A 63 12.57 17.37 -26.16
N VAL A 64 11.44 17.06 -25.51
CA VAL A 64 11.36 16.55 -24.15
C VAL A 64 10.59 15.23 -24.17
N LEU A 65 11.05 14.26 -23.39
CA LEU A 65 10.33 13.02 -23.14
C LEU A 65 9.82 13.05 -21.71
N GLU A 66 8.58 13.46 -21.48
CA GLU A 66 8.00 13.57 -20.13
C GLU A 66 7.94 12.23 -19.40
N THR A 67 7.50 11.17 -20.08
CA THR A 67 7.29 9.85 -19.48
C THR A 67 7.93 8.74 -20.31
N LEU A 68 8.67 7.87 -19.65
CA LEU A 68 9.23 6.64 -20.21
C LEU A 68 8.84 5.45 -19.34
N ASN A 69 7.94 4.61 -19.85
CA ASN A 69 7.52 3.37 -19.22
C ASN A 69 8.02 2.18 -20.04
N LEU A 70 8.96 1.42 -19.45
CA LEU A 70 9.55 0.23 -20.05
C LEU A 70 9.06 -1.00 -19.29
N ARG A 71 8.25 -1.83 -19.96
CA ARG A 71 7.75 -3.11 -19.42
C ARG A 71 8.47 -4.27 -20.09
N LEU A 72 9.59 -4.70 -19.51
CA LEU A 72 10.50 -5.67 -20.09
C LEU A 72 10.14 -7.09 -19.64
N ASP A 73 9.94 -7.97 -20.62
CA ASP A 73 9.71 -9.40 -20.38
C ASP A 73 11.05 -10.14 -20.21
N GLU A 74 11.02 -11.30 -19.55
CA GLU A 74 12.21 -12.11 -19.25
C GLU A 74 13.03 -12.51 -20.49
N ASN A 75 12.40 -12.62 -21.66
CA ASN A 75 13.01 -13.14 -22.89
C ASN A 75 13.50 -12.06 -23.88
N SER A 76 13.25 -10.77 -23.62
CA SER A 76 13.46 -9.67 -24.59
C SER A 76 14.47 -8.63 -24.12
N TYR A 77 15.41 -9.02 -23.25
CA TYR A 77 16.27 -8.08 -22.54
C TYR A 77 17.74 -8.16 -22.94
N ASP A 78 18.25 -7.06 -23.49
CA ASP A 78 19.67 -6.73 -23.57
C ASP A 78 20.00 -5.57 -22.61
N PRO A 79 20.91 -5.75 -21.63
CA PRO A 79 21.37 -4.67 -20.75
C PRO A 79 21.88 -3.42 -21.49
N GLU A 80 22.52 -3.59 -22.65
CA GLU A 80 23.07 -2.47 -23.41
C GLU A 80 21.96 -1.62 -24.04
N GLU A 81 20.88 -2.26 -24.51
CA GLU A 81 19.70 -1.56 -25.02
C GLU A 81 19.02 -0.74 -23.93
N ASN A 82 18.88 -1.30 -22.72
CA ASN A 82 18.28 -0.60 -21.59
C ASN A 82 19.08 0.64 -21.16
N GLU A 83 20.41 0.52 -21.08
CA GLU A 83 21.28 1.67 -20.85
C GLU A 83 21.07 2.73 -21.93
N ARG A 84 21.01 2.31 -23.19
CA ARG A 84 20.80 3.21 -24.32
C ARG A 84 19.46 3.94 -24.22
N TRP A 85 18.36 3.23 -23.97
CA TRP A 85 17.03 3.83 -23.86
C TRP A 85 16.96 4.86 -22.73
N VAL A 86 17.49 4.52 -21.55
CA VAL A 86 17.52 5.44 -20.41
C VAL A 86 18.45 6.62 -20.67
N SER A 87 19.57 6.43 -21.39
CA SER A 87 20.47 7.55 -21.76
C SER A 87 19.80 8.56 -22.70
N ILE A 88 19.00 8.09 -23.66
CA ILE A 88 18.22 8.96 -24.56
C ILE A 88 17.17 9.73 -23.76
N ALA A 89 16.49 9.06 -22.82
CA ALA A 89 15.50 9.71 -21.96
C ALA A 89 16.12 10.75 -21.03
N ALA A 90 17.29 10.45 -20.47
CA ALA A 90 18.06 11.38 -19.65
C ALA A 90 18.44 12.64 -20.44
N ALA A 91 18.92 12.47 -21.68
CA ALA A 91 19.25 13.58 -22.57
C ALA A 91 18.01 14.43 -22.94
N ARG A 92 16.82 13.81 -22.97
CA ARG A 92 15.53 14.47 -23.23
C ARG A 92 14.79 14.90 -21.95
N GLN A 93 15.51 15.01 -20.82
CA GLN A 93 15.01 15.53 -19.54
C GLN A 93 13.75 14.81 -19.01
N VAL A 94 13.79 13.48 -18.99
CA VAL A 94 12.67 12.68 -18.48
C VAL A 94 12.25 13.03 -17.06
N ARG A 95 10.94 13.08 -16.85
CA ARG A 95 10.32 13.39 -15.55
C ARG A 95 9.82 12.13 -14.87
N ASP A 96 9.18 11.25 -15.62
CA ASP A 96 8.60 10.01 -15.09
C ASP A 96 9.27 8.81 -15.76
N LEU A 97 9.95 7.99 -14.97
CA LEU A 97 10.64 6.80 -15.44
C LEU A 97 10.14 5.56 -14.71
N GLU A 98 9.59 4.61 -15.44
CA GLU A 98 9.23 3.29 -14.93
C GLU A 98 10.04 2.20 -15.64
N LEU A 99 10.84 1.46 -14.87
CA LEU A 99 11.57 0.28 -15.33
C LEU A 99 10.96 -0.94 -14.66
N LEU A 100 10.07 -1.62 -15.39
CA LEU A 100 9.30 -2.74 -14.87
C LEU A 100 9.72 -4.03 -15.56
N ARG A 101 10.21 -5.00 -14.78
CA ARG A 101 10.35 -6.37 -15.25
C ARG A 101 9.15 -7.22 -14.88
N TYR A 102 8.72 -8.07 -15.80
CA TYR A 102 7.79 -9.16 -15.52
C TYR A 102 8.47 -10.50 -15.76
N GLY A 103 8.81 -11.19 -14.67
CA GLY A 103 9.40 -12.52 -14.71
C GLY A 103 9.11 -13.31 -13.45
N PHE A 104 8.93 -14.63 -13.61
CA PHE A 104 8.69 -15.57 -12.51
C PHE A 104 10.00 -16.09 -11.90
N ARG A 105 11.11 -16.10 -12.66
CA ARG A 105 12.38 -16.61 -12.14
C ARG A 105 13.12 -15.55 -11.34
N ARG A 106 13.46 -15.91 -10.10
CA ARG A 106 14.15 -15.05 -9.11
C ARG A 106 15.61 -14.75 -9.45
N THR A 107 16.17 -15.34 -10.51
CA THR A 107 17.62 -15.41 -10.74
C THR A 107 18.20 -14.37 -11.71
N SER A 108 17.38 -13.69 -12.52
CA SER A 108 17.84 -12.80 -13.61
C SER A 108 17.30 -11.37 -13.49
N LEU A 109 17.80 -10.56 -12.55
CA LEU A 109 17.34 -9.17 -12.40
C LEU A 109 17.86 -8.25 -13.52
N LEU A 110 17.12 -7.19 -13.83
CA LEU A 110 17.56 -6.13 -14.75
C LEU A 110 18.70 -5.33 -14.11
N PRO A 111 19.92 -5.26 -14.68
CA PRO A 111 20.90 -4.27 -14.26
C PRO A 111 20.33 -2.85 -14.34
N CYS A 112 20.48 -2.08 -13.27
CA CYS A 112 20.07 -0.69 -13.24
C CYS A 112 20.94 0.15 -14.19
N PRO A 113 20.34 0.90 -15.12
CA PRO A 113 21.08 1.80 -15.99
C PRO A 113 21.81 2.90 -15.21
N ARG A 114 23.08 3.16 -15.53
CA ARG A 114 23.87 4.22 -14.90
C ARG A 114 23.34 5.60 -15.27
N SER A 115 22.86 5.75 -16.50
CA SER A 115 22.25 6.99 -17.00
C SER A 115 21.02 7.43 -16.21
N LEU A 116 20.37 6.53 -15.46
CA LEU A 116 19.24 6.89 -14.60
C LEU A 116 19.62 7.96 -13.57
N PHE A 117 20.85 7.89 -13.06
CA PHE A 117 21.34 8.79 -12.03
C PHE A 117 21.80 10.16 -12.57
N THR A 118 21.79 10.35 -13.91
CA THR A 118 22.10 11.65 -14.54
C THR A 118 20.84 12.44 -14.89
N CYS A 119 19.64 11.85 -14.71
CA CYS A 119 18.34 12.47 -14.97
C CYS A 119 18.03 13.60 -13.97
N LYS A 120 18.42 14.85 -14.30
CA LYS A 120 18.19 16.03 -13.45
C LYS A 120 16.72 16.45 -13.30
N GLY A 121 15.86 16.08 -14.25
CA GLY A 121 14.44 16.44 -14.28
C GLY A 121 13.50 15.41 -13.67
N LEU A 122 14.04 14.31 -13.12
CA LEU A 122 13.25 13.15 -12.69
C LEU A 122 12.41 13.49 -11.45
N VAL A 123 11.10 13.30 -11.54
CA VAL A 123 10.10 13.55 -10.50
C VAL A 123 9.56 12.23 -9.95
N VAL A 124 9.30 11.26 -10.82
CA VAL A 124 8.80 9.93 -10.46
C VAL A 124 9.76 8.86 -10.96
N LEU A 125 10.15 7.95 -10.07
CA LEU A 125 10.96 6.80 -10.41
C LEU A 125 10.34 5.52 -9.85
N CYS A 126 10.05 4.55 -10.72
CA CYS A 126 9.62 3.21 -10.35
C CYS A 126 10.60 2.17 -10.87
N LEU A 127 11.17 1.37 -9.98
CA LEU A 127 12.07 0.27 -10.29
C LEU A 127 11.45 -1.03 -9.80
N GLN A 128 11.20 -1.98 -10.72
CA GLN A 128 10.70 -3.30 -10.37
C GLN A 128 11.62 -4.41 -10.87
N GLN A 129 12.06 -5.29 -9.95
CA GLN A 129 12.96 -6.42 -10.22
C GLN A 129 14.28 -5.98 -10.91
N VAL A 130 14.88 -4.91 -10.37
CA VAL A 130 16.14 -4.31 -10.83
C VAL A 130 17.28 -4.64 -9.84
N SER A 131 18.50 -4.81 -10.33
CA SER A 131 19.72 -4.93 -9.53
C SER A 131 20.54 -3.64 -9.58
N ILE A 132 20.84 -3.08 -8.40
CA ILE A 132 21.67 -1.89 -8.25
C ILE A 132 23.04 -2.33 -7.73
N CYS A 133 24.05 -2.21 -8.59
CA CYS A 133 25.43 -2.58 -8.27
C CYS A 133 26.22 -1.42 -7.66
N ASP A 134 26.07 -0.22 -8.21
CA ASP A 134 26.78 0.98 -7.76
C ASP A 134 25.93 2.22 -8.03
N ILE A 135 26.10 3.23 -7.18
CA ILE A 135 25.47 4.55 -7.29
C ILE A 135 26.60 5.58 -7.25
N PRO A 136 26.83 6.34 -8.33
CA PRO A 136 27.90 7.33 -8.36
C PRO A 136 27.76 8.36 -7.23
N SER A 137 28.89 8.85 -6.70
CA SER A 137 28.92 9.72 -5.52
C SER A 137 28.44 11.16 -5.78
N THR A 138 28.39 11.60 -7.04
CA THR A 138 28.00 12.95 -7.46
C THR A 138 26.52 13.06 -7.88
N VAL A 139 25.72 12.05 -7.56
CA VAL A 139 24.33 11.94 -8.01
C VAL A 139 23.41 12.73 -7.11
N PHE A 140 22.58 13.57 -7.74
CA PHE A 140 21.57 14.36 -7.06
C PHE A 140 20.27 14.37 -7.87
N LEU A 141 19.30 13.56 -7.44
CA LEU A 141 17.94 13.54 -7.95
C LEU A 141 17.10 14.60 -7.22
N GLN A 142 17.48 15.87 -7.41
CA GLN A 142 16.96 17.03 -6.67
C GLN A 142 15.46 17.27 -6.85
N THR A 143 14.88 16.76 -7.94
CA THR A 143 13.46 16.95 -8.28
C THR A 143 12.59 15.74 -7.91
N LEU A 144 13.18 14.65 -7.42
CA LEU A 144 12.48 13.39 -7.23
C LEU A 144 11.55 13.45 -6.01
N LYS A 145 10.25 13.30 -6.28
CA LYS A 145 9.18 13.34 -5.27
C LYS A 145 8.65 11.95 -4.93
N THR A 146 8.66 11.04 -5.90
CA THR A 146 8.11 9.69 -5.74
C THR A 146 9.15 8.65 -6.15
N LEU A 147 9.47 7.75 -5.23
CA LEU A 147 10.39 6.64 -5.45
C LEU A 147 9.69 5.33 -5.08
N SER A 148 9.63 4.39 -6.03
CA SER A 148 9.09 3.06 -5.83
C SER A 148 10.16 2.01 -6.12
N LEU A 149 10.49 1.21 -5.11
CA LEU A 149 11.49 0.16 -5.14
C LEU A 149 10.78 -1.18 -4.92
N VAL A 150 10.49 -1.91 -5.99
CA VAL A 150 9.75 -3.17 -5.95
C VAL A 150 10.67 -4.34 -6.27
N CYS A 151 10.99 -5.17 -5.29
CA CYS A 151 11.88 -6.32 -5.42
C CYS A 151 13.25 -5.94 -6.02
N VAL A 152 13.78 -4.78 -5.61
CA VAL A 152 15.11 -4.31 -6.02
C VAL A 152 16.18 -5.06 -5.21
N LYS A 153 17.26 -5.50 -5.87
CA LYS A 153 18.41 -6.12 -5.21
C LYS A 153 19.58 -5.14 -5.14
N PHE A 154 20.02 -4.83 -3.94
CA PHE A 154 21.27 -4.12 -3.71
C PHE A 154 22.41 -5.14 -3.65
N VAL A 155 23.34 -5.09 -4.61
CA VAL A 155 24.39 -6.13 -4.76
C VAL A 155 25.47 -6.00 -3.69
N SER A 156 25.82 -4.77 -3.30
CA SER A 156 26.72 -4.49 -2.18
C SER A 156 25.94 -4.43 -0.85
N ARG A 157 26.54 -4.93 0.23
CA ARG A 157 25.85 -5.11 1.53
C ARG A 157 25.53 -3.80 2.25
N ASP A 158 26.40 -2.79 2.16
CA ASP A 158 26.31 -1.65 3.07
C ASP A 158 26.32 -0.29 2.33
N GLY A 159 25.39 0.59 2.71
CA GLY A 159 25.39 2.01 2.35
C GLY A 159 24.73 2.40 1.02
N LEU A 160 24.45 1.48 0.09
CA LEU A 160 23.79 1.83 -1.19
C LEU A 160 22.38 2.38 -0.98
N VAL A 161 21.60 1.79 -0.08
CA VAL A 161 20.26 2.28 0.27
C VAL A 161 20.36 3.71 0.82
N HIS A 162 21.25 3.94 1.79
CA HIS A 162 21.48 5.27 2.34
C HIS A 162 21.90 6.26 1.26
N ARG A 163 22.83 5.89 0.37
CA ARG A 163 23.31 6.74 -0.72
C ARG A 163 22.16 7.10 -1.67
N LEU A 164 21.34 6.13 -2.08
CA LEU A 164 20.18 6.35 -2.93
C LEU A 164 19.20 7.35 -2.31
N LEU A 165 18.85 7.14 -1.04
CA LEU A 165 17.88 7.99 -0.34
C LEU A 165 18.45 9.39 -0.07
N SER A 166 19.75 9.49 0.24
CA SER A 166 20.43 10.79 0.43
C SER A 166 20.53 11.62 -0.86
N ALA A 167 20.47 10.97 -2.03
CA ALA A 167 20.44 11.65 -3.32
C ALA A 167 19.09 12.29 -3.65
N CYS A 168 18.04 12.04 -2.85
CA CYS A 168 16.66 12.45 -3.09
C CYS A 168 16.12 13.37 -1.96
N PRO A 169 16.59 14.62 -1.83
CA PRO A 169 16.36 15.44 -0.64
C PRO A 169 14.92 15.94 -0.46
N ILE A 170 14.12 16.00 -1.53
CA ILE A 170 12.73 16.48 -1.49
C ILE A 170 11.70 15.35 -1.58
N LEU A 171 12.11 14.08 -1.39
CA LEU A 171 11.25 12.93 -1.58
C LEU A 171 10.02 13.00 -0.66
N GLU A 172 8.83 12.91 -1.26
CA GLU A 172 7.54 13.01 -0.57
C GLU A 172 6.91 11.61 -0.37
N THR A 173 7.13 10.70 -1.31
CA THR A 173 6.55 9.34 -1.30
C THR A 173 7.59 8.27 -1.57
N LEU A 174 7.66 7.27 -0.69
CA LEU A 174 8.54 6.12 -0.81
C LEU A 174 7.75 4.81 -0.70
N THR A 175 7.88 3.96 -1.70
CA THR A 175 7.37 2.58 -1.68
C THR A 175 8.54 1.61 -1.70
N VAL A 176 8.55 0.68 -0.75
CA VAL A 176 9.56 -0.37 -0.64
C VAL A 176 8.82 -1.71 -0.57
N CYS A 177 8.99 -2.54 -1.60
CA CYS A 177 8.51 -3.91 -1.61
C CYS A 177 9.71 -4.86 -1.62
N ARG A 178 9.95 -5.57 -0.50
CA ARG A 178 11.10 -6.48 -0.35
C ARG A 178 10.72 -7.93 -0.69
N TRP A 179 11.75 -8.75 -0.88
CA TRP A 179 11.65 -10.14 -1.30
C TRP A 179 12.87 -10.94 -0.79
N SER A 180 12.81 -12.27 -0.84
CA SER A 180 13.77 -13.17 -0.17
C SER A 180 15.22 -13.08 -0.68
N GLU A 181 15.45 -12.53 -1.87
CA GLU A 181 16.80 -12.40 -2.46
C GLU A 181 17.49 -11.07 -2.10
N ASP A 182 16.79 -10.19 -1.37
CA ASP A 182 17.35 -8.94 -0.90
C ASP A 182 18.27 -9.19 0.31
N ARG A 183 19.56 -8.89 0.14
CA ARG A 183 20.60 -9.12 1.15
C ARG A 183 20.82 -7.94 2.10
N VAL A 184 20.05 -6.86 1.96
CA VAL A 184 20.13 -5.70 2.87
C VAL A 184 19.64 -6.13 4.25
N THR A 185 20.51 -6.04 5.26
CA THR A 185 20.12 -6.36 6.64
C THR A 185 19.34 -5.20 7.26
N THR A 186 19.87 -3.98 7.20
CA THR A 186 19.23 -2.79 7.75
C THR A 186 18.85 -1.79 6.66
N PHE A 187 17.55 -1.54 6.50
CA PHE A 187 16.99 -0.55 5.58
C PHE A 187 16.71 0.77 6.33
N ALA A 188 17.67 1.69 6.29
CA ALA A 188 17.57 2.98 6.98
C ALA A 188 16.91 4.05 6.08
N ILE A 189 15.75 4.53 6.53
CA ILE A 189 14.94 5.58 5.89
C ILE A 189 15.07 6.84 6.73
N ALA A 190 15.99 7.73 6.37
CA ALA A 190 16.20 9.01 7.04
C ALA A 190 15.91 10.16 6.06
N ILE A 191 14.63 10.52 5.91
CA ILE A 191 14.18 11.50 4.92
C ILE A 191 13.21 12.47 5.61
N PRO A 192 13.65 13.69 5.94
CA PRO A 192 12.82 14.67 6.65
C PRO A 192 11.59 15.14 5.90
N SER A 193 11.63 15.15 4.56
CA SER A 193 10.54 15.60 3.68
C SER A 193 9.45 14.54 3.45
N LEU A 194 9.68 13.29 3.87
CA LEU A 194 8.83 12.16 3.51
C LEU A 194 7.45 12.28 4.16
N GLN A 195 6.40 12.22 3.33
CA GLN A 195 5.00 12.32 3.74
C GLN A 195 4.28 10.97 3.69
N ASN A 196 4.62 10.10 2.73
CA ASN A 196 3.99 8.79 2.56
C ASN A 196 5.04 7.68 2.50
N LEU A 197 4.87 6.66 3.33
CA LEU A 197 5.75 5.49 3.36
C LEU A 197 4.92 4.21 3.24
N TYR A 198 5.24 3.41 2.23
CA TYR A 198 4.61 2.12 1.95
C TYR A 198 5.68 1.03 2.00
N ILE A 199 5.66 0.20 3.04
CA ILE A 199 6.50 -0.97 3.21
C ILE A 199 5.65 -2.20 2.96
N MET A 200 6.05 -3.02 2.00
CA MET A 200 5.32 -4.21 1.59
C MET A 200 6.29 -5.37 1.39
N GLN A 201 5.76 -6.58 1.40
CA GLN A 201 6.50 -7.76 1.00
C GLN A 201 5.79 -8.50 -0.13
N ARG A 202 6.57 -9.05 -1.06
CA ARG A 202 6.03 -9.91 -2.12
C ARG A 202 5.46 -11.21 -1.53
N PRO A 203 4.24 -11.64 -1.91
CA PRO A 203 3.57 -12.79 -1.29
C PRO A 203 4.24 -14.15 -1.50
N ASP A 204 5.06 -14.25 -2.56
CA ASP A 204 5.64 -15.49 -3.08
C ASP A 204 7.00 -15.84 -2.46
N SER A 205 7.50 -15.12 -1.45
CA SER A 205 8.76 -15.47 -0.78
C SER A 205 8.62 -16.76 0.04
N ASP A 206 9.26 -17.83 -0.42
CA ASP A 206 9.34 -19.11 0.30
C ASP A 206 10.16 -18.94 1.57
N GLY A 207 9.48 -18.72 2.70
CA GLY A 207 9.82 -19.19 4.05
C GLY A 207 11.19 -18.91 4.68
N LEU A 208 12.18 -18.41 3.96
CA LEU A 208 13.51 -18.10 4.48
C LEU A 208 13.46 -16.71 5.10
N ILE A 209 13.40 -16.74 6.43
CA ILE A 209 13.44 -15.58 7.32
C ILE A 209 14.85 -15.01 7.25
N TYR A 210 14.98 -13.80 6.70
CA TYR A 210 16.16 -12.99 6.95
C TYR A 210 15.74 -11.91 7.95
N ASP A 211 16.49 -11.78 9.05
CA ASP A 211 16.35 -10.69 10.02
C ASP A 211 16.64 -9.36 9.32
N CYS A 212 15.59 -8.84 8.69
CA CYS A 212 15.59 -7.58 8.00
C CYS A 212 15.10 -6.52 8.96
N GLU A 213 15.83 -5.42 9.10
CA GLU A 213 15.48 -4.36 10.03
C GLU A 213 15.17 -3.07 9.28
N TYR A 214 14.13 -2.37 9.72
CA TYR A 214 13.87 -1.00 9.28
C TYR A 214 14.26 -0.01 10.37
N VAL A 215 14.92 1.08 9.94
CA VAL A 215 15.14 2.27 10.76
C VAL A 215 14.41 3.42 10.09
N VAL A 216 13.37 3.96 10.70
CA VAL A 216 12.57 5.05 10.08
C VAL A 216 12.71 6.33 10.90
N ASN A 217 13.31 7.33 10.26
CA ASN A 217 13.40 8.71 10.73
C ASN A 217 12.76 9.63 9.68
N ALA A 218 11.45 9.82 9.81
CA ALA A 218 10.62 10.63 8.91
C ALA A 218 9.61 11.46 9.73
N PRO A 219 10.02 12.59 10.33
CA PRO A 219 9.16 13.37 11.22
C PRO A 219 7.96 14.05 10.51
N ALA A 220 8.02 14.23 9.19
CA ALA A 220 6.94 14.82 8.40
C ALA A 220 5.90 13.81 7.90
N LEU A 221 6.02 12.53 8.29
CA LEU A 221 5.18 11.45 7.77
C LEU A 221 3.71 11.65 8.14
N LYS A 222 2.83 11.57 7.14
CA LYS A 222 1.38 11.67 7.25
C LYS A 222 0.69 10.31 7.06
N THR A 223 1.23 9.47 6.19
CA THR A 223 0.69 8.16 5.86
C THR A 223 1.75 7.08 6.02
N LEU A 224 1.45 6.05 6.80
CA LEU A 224 2.28 4.86 6.97
C LEU A 224 1.47 3.62 6.59
N LYS A 225 2.02 2.78 5.71
CA LYS A 225 1.45 1.46 5.41
C LYS A 225 2.55 0.41 5.51
N VAL A 226 2.35 -0.58 6.36
CA VAL A 226 3.31 -1.67 6.59
C VAL A 226 2.58 -2.99 6.41
N LEU A 227 2.95 -3.74 5.38
CA LEU A 227 2.44 -5.07 5.04
C LEU A 227 3.62 -6.04 4.91
N ASP A 228 4.28 -6.36 6.03
CA ASP A 228 5.54 -7.13 6.07
C ASP A 228 5.42 -8.31 7.04
N LYS A 229 5.99 -9.48 6.67
CA LYS A 229 5.92 -10.72 7.47
C LYS A 229 7.19 -11.01 8.27
N PHE A 230 8.33 -10.40 7.94
CA PHE A 230 9.65 -10.78 8.49
C PHE A 230 10.53 -9.59 8.87
N GLY A 231 10.14 -8.36 8.52
CA GLY A 231 10.90 -7.17 8.88
C GLY A 231 10.67 -6.71 10.32
N HIS A 232 11.74 -6.61 11.09
CA HIS A 232 11.76 -6.01 12.41
C HIS A 232 11.95 -4.49 12.36
N PHE A 233 11.41 -3.75 13.32
CA PHE A 233 11.67 -2.32 13.44
C PHE A 233 12.72 -2.06 14.52
N ARG A 234 13.97 -1.80 14.09
CA ARG A 234 15.08 -1.53 15.03
C ARG A 234 14.87 -0.21 15.77
N SER A 235 14.60 0.86 15.03
CA SER A 235 14.43 2.22 15.56
C SER A 235 13.40 2.99 14.77
N LEU A 236 12.44 3.57 15.47
CA LEU A 236 11.40 4.42 14.91
C LEU A 236 11.41 5.74 15.68
N VAL A 237 11.57 6.84 14.95
CA VAL A 237 11.41 8.18 15.52
C VAL A 237 9.92 8.49 15.62
N LYS A 238 9.51 9.20 16.68
CA LYS A 238 8.12 9.67 16.84
C LYS A 238 7.68 10.44 15.59
N MET A 239 6.46 10.16 15.12
CA MET A 239 5.88 10.74 13.89
C MET A 239 4.71 11.66 14.26
N PRO A 240 4.97 12.91 14.70
CA PRO A 240 3.93 13.78 15.26
C PRO A 240 2.86 14.21 14.25
N LYS A 241 3.17 14.13 12.95
CA LYS A 241 2.26 14.52 11.86
C LYS A 241 1.49 13.34 11.26
N LEU A 242 1.61 12.14 11.84
CA LEU A 242 0.99 10.94 11.31
C LEU A 242 -0.53 11.03 11.41
N VAL A 243 -1.22 10.92 10.29
CA VAL A 243 -2.69 10.98 10.21
C VAL A 243 -3.28 9.59 10.02
N LYS A 244 -2.69 8.80 9.11
CA LYS A 244 -3.19 7.48 8.72
C LYS A 244 -2.10 6.42 8.82
N ALA A 245 -2.43 5.30 9.46
CA ALA A 245 -1.56 4.14 9.56
C ALA A 245 -2.30 2.84 9.24
N GLU A 246 -1.76 2.01 8.36
CA GLU A 246 -2.24 0.67 8.05
C GLU A 246 -1.11 -0.33 8.34
N ILE A 247 -1.26 -1.12 9.40
CA ILE A 247 -0.21 -1.98 9.93
C ILE A 247 -0.69 -3.42 9.93
N LYS A 248 0.07 -4.28 9.25
CA LYS A 248 -0.11 -5.72 9.21
C LYS A 248 1.25 -6.38 9.41
N ILE A 249 1.51 -6.80 10.64
CA ILE A 249 2.80 -7.35 11.11
C ILE A 249 2.57 -8.50 12.10
N ARG A 250 3.62 -9.27 12.39
CA ARG A 250 3.65 -10.21 13.53
C ARG A 250 3.95 -9.44 14.83
N GLN A 251 3.44 -9.93 15.96
CA GLN A 251 3.36 -9.16 17.23
C GLN A 251 4.71 -8.84 17.89
N GLU A 252 5.79 -9.56 17.57
CA GLU A 252 7.10 -9.40 18.23
C GLU A 252 7.71 -7.99 18.06
N ASP A 253 7.33 -7.24 17.02
CA ASP A 253 7.77 -5.85 16.78
C ASP A 253 6.80 -4.75 17.24
N SER A 254 5.69 -5.14 17.87
CA SER A 254 4.57 -4.23 18.09
C SER A 254 4.90 -3.07 19.03
N GLU A 255 5.65 -3.28 20.13
CA GLU A 255 5.84 -2.25 21.16
C GLU A 255 6.48 -0.95 20.62
N LYS A 256 7.56 -1.06 19.83
CA LYS A 256 8.26 0.11 19.27
C LYS A 256 7.42 0.84 18.24
N LEU A 257 6.69 0.10 17.42
CA LEU A 257 5.84 0.65 16.38
C LEU A 257 4.61 1.34 17.00
N MET A 258 3.99 0.72 18.00
CA MET A 258 2.86 1.29 18.75
C MET A 258 3.22 2.66 19.35
N GLY A 259 4.39 2.81 19.96
CA GLY A 259 4.84 4.10 20.52
C GLY A 259 4.92 5.24 19.50
N CYS A 260 5.07 4.93 18.22
CA CYS A 260 5.18 5.93 17.14
C CYS A 260 3.84 6.29 16.51
N LEU A 261 2.78 5.52 16.78
CA LEU A 261 1.44 5.72 16.22
C LEU A 261 0.57 6.69 17.03
N THR A 262 1.11 7.31 18.09
CA THR A 262 0.37 8.14 19.06
C THR A 262 -0.36 9.35 18.48
N SER A 263 0.03 9.83 17.31
CA SER A 263 -0.63 10.96 16.63
C SER A 263 -1.69 10.52 15.60
N ALA A 264 -1.78 9.23 15.29
CA ALA A 264 -2.64 8.72 14.22
C ALA A 264 -4.13 8.89 14.57
N LYS A 265 -4.89 9.40 13.60
CA LYS A 265 -6.35 9.52 13.69
C LYS A 265 -7.08 8.36 13.03
N HIS A 266 -6.48 7.81 11.98
CA HIS A 266 -7.01 6.68 11.22
C HIS A 266 -6.03 5.52 11.33
N LEU A 267 -6.45 4.45 11.99
CA LEU A 267 -5.60 3.31 12.26
C LEU A 267 -6.26 2.03 11.73
N SER A 268 -5.49 1.19 11.04
CA SER A 268 -5.91 -0.15 10.63
C SER A 268 -4.87 -1.14 11.13
N LEU A 269 -5.26 -2.07 12.00
CA LEU A 269 -4.38 -3.05 12.62
C LEU A 269 -4.78 -4.48 12.25
N CYS A 270 -3.80 -5.24 11.81
CA CYS A 270 -3.90 -6.67 11.60
C CYS A 270 -2.67 -7.34 12.22
N LEU A 271 -2.75 -7.63 13.52
CA LEU A 271 -1.68 -8.23 14.30
C LEU A 271 -2.00 -9.71 14.53
N THR A 272 -1.08 -10.60 14.19
CA THR A 272 -1.23 -12.04 14.51
C THR A 272 -0.78 -12.29 15.94
N SER A 273 -1.69 -12.85 16.75
CA SER A 273 -1.50 -13.09 18.18
C SER A 273 -0.31 -14.00 18.49
N GLY A 274 0.77 -13.44 19.04
CA GLY A 274 1.72 -14.10 19.95
C GLY A 274 1.34 -13.81 21.40
N ALA A 275 1.76 -14.65 22.34
CA ALA A 275 1.21 -14.77 23.70
C ALA A 275 1.30 -13.54 24.65
N THR A 276 1.61 -12.32 24.19
CA THR A 276 1.87 -11.16 25.06
C THR A 276 1.12 -9.89 24.64
N THR A 277 0.09 -9.50 25.38
CA THR A 277 -0.63 -8.22 25.18
C THR A 277 0.31 -7.01 25.24
N PRO A 278 0.13 -5.97 24.40
CA PRO A 278 0.97 -4.77 24.43
C PRO A 278 0.97 -4.11 25.82
N LYS A 279 2.14 -3.63 26.27
CA LYS A 279 2.29 -2.95 27.57
C LYS A 279 1.72 -1.53 27.61
N SER A 280 1.55 -0.88 26.46
CA SER A 280 1.01 0.48 26.35
C SER A 280 0.01 0.60 25.21
N PHE A 281 -1.06 1.35 25.48
CA PHE A 281 -2.17 1.61 24.56
C PHE A 281 -2.32 3.12 24.25
N GLU A 282 -1.31 3.94 24.56
CA GLU A 282 -1.34 5.39 24.32
C GLU A 282 -1.62 5.76 22.86
N PHE A 283 -1.28 4.87 21.93
CA PHE A 283 -1.52 5.08 20.50
C PHE A 283 -2.99 5.13 20.10
N LEU A 284 -3.89 4.66 20.97
CA LEU A 284 -5.33 4.67 20.73
C LEU A 284 -6.00 5.98 21.16
N CYS A 285 -5.32 6.83 21.95
CA CYS A 285 -5.95 8.00 22.58
C CYS A 285 -6.44 9.07 21.59
N GLN A 286 -5.84 9.16 20.40
CA GLN A 286 -6.20 10.14 19.36
C GLN A 286 -6.96 9.52 18.18
N VAL A 287 -7.24 8.21 18.23
CA VAL A 287 -7.84 7.48 17.11
C VAL A 287 -9.33 7.82 16.99
N GLU A 288 -9.73 8.30 15.81
CA GLU A 288 -11.12 8.61 15.44
C GLU A 288 -11.72 7.48 14.56
N TYR A 289 -10.89 6.84 13.72
CA TYR A 289 -11.26 5.68 12.89
C TYR A 289 -10.32 4.52 13.19
N LEU A 290 -10.88 3.35 13.50
CA LEU A 290 -10.10 2.14 13.74
C LEU A 290 -10.65 0.95 12.94
N GLU A 291 -9.79 0.28 12.18
CA GLU A 291 -10.08 -1.00 11.55
C GLU A 291 -9.25 -2.12 12.20
N LEU A 292 -9.90 -3.21 12.61
CA LEU A 292 -9.26 -4.36 13.25
C LEU A 292 -9.55 -5.64 12.47
N CYS A 293 -8.53 -6.48 12.34
CA CYS A 293 -8.70 -7.81 11.76
C CYS A 293 -9.13 -8.85 12.79
N THR A 294 -10.37 -9.30 12.72
CA THR A 294 -10.95 -10.28 13.66
C THR A 294 -10.44 -11.70 13.48
N ASN A 295 -9.78 -12.02 12.35
CA ASN A 295 -9.21 -13.35 12.11
C ASN A 295 -7.82 -13.53 12.73
N CYS A 296 -7.19 -12.41 13.09
CA CYS A 296 -5.78 -12.36 13.47
C CYS A 296 -5.61 -12.10 15.00
N SER A 297 -6.63 -11.58 15.70
CA SER A 297 -6.68 -11.53 17.18
C SER A 297 -8.10 -11.40 17.75
N SER A 298 -8.41 -12.11 18.84
CA SER A 298 -9.72 -12.10 19.54
C SER A 298 -9.83 -11.03 20.63
N ASP A 299 -8.73 -10.69 21.29
CA ASP A 299 -8.77 -9.99 22.59
C ASP A 299 -8.69 -8.46 22.45
N TRP A 300 -8.46 -7.98 21.23
CA TRP A 300 -8.27 -6.55 20.96
C TRP A 300 -9.54 -5.74 21.09
N LEU A 301 -10.72 -6.33 20.88
CA LEU A 301 -11.96 -5.56 20.89
C LEU A 301 -12.20 -4.91 22.26
N SER A 302 -12.04 -5.66 23.35
CA SER A 302 -12.23 -5.15 24.72
C SER A 302 -11.17 -4.09 25.08
N LEU A 303 -9.91 -4.33 24.72
CA LEU A 303 -8.79 -3.41 24.95
C LEU A 303 -8.96 -2.09 24.18
N VAL A 304 -9.32 -2.19 22.90
CA VAL A 304 -9.52 -1.04 22.02
C VAL A 304 -10.63 -0.15 22.54
N LEU A 305 -11.77 -0.74 22.91
CA LEU A 305 -12.88 0.05 23.43
C LEU A 305 -12.46 0.82 24.69
N ARG A 306 -11.71 0.18 25.60
CA ARG A 306 -11.22 0.80 26.84
C ARG A 306 -10.25 1.96 26.62
N HIS A 307 -9.41 1.89 25.59
CA HIS A 307 -8.28 2.84 25.41
C HIS A 307 -8.46 3.85 24.27
N SER A 308 -9.61 3.86 23.58
CA SER A 308 -9.86 4.74 22.42
C SER A 308 -10.97 5.78 22.67
N PRO A 309 -10.81 6.73 23.60
CA PRO A 309 -11.89 7.61 24.07
C PRO A 309 -12.51 8.52 22.98
N LYS A 310 -11.78 8.76 21.88
CA LYS A 310 -12.23 9.62 20.76
C LYS A 310 -12.77 8.82 19.56
N LEU A 311 -12.94 7.51 19.69
CA LEU A 311 -13.30 6.62 18.58
C LEU A 311 -14.70 6.94 18.06
N ARG A 312 -14.81 7.26 16.77
CA ARG A 312 -16.07 7.56 16.08
C ARG A 312 -16.51 6.45 15.14
N VAL A 313 -15.54 5.78 14.49
CA VAL A 313 -15.80 4.69 13.55
C VAL A 313 -14.99 3.47 13.94
N LEU A 314 -15.67 2.36 14.19
CA LEU A 314 -15.06 1.06 14.46
C LEU A 314 -15.39 0.09 13.32
N ARG A 315 -14.37 -0.41 12.64
CA ARG A 315 -14.51 -1.42 11.60
C ARG A 315 -13.84 -2.72 12.03
N LEU A 316 -14.62 -3.79 12.12
CA LEU A 316 -14.15 -5.13 12.40
C LEU A 316 -14.18 -5.90 11.08
N SER A 317 -13.04 -6.42 10.64
CA SER A 317 -12.95 -7.04 9.33
C SER A 317 -12.32 -8.41 9.38
N ARG A 318 -13.11 -9.44 9.05
CA ARG A 318 -12.61 -10.79 8.78
C ARG A 318 -12.12 -10.87 7.34
N LYS A 319 -10.93 -10.34 7.08
CA LYS A 319 -10.26 -10.49 5.77
C LYS A 319 -9.41 -11.75 5.79
N ASN A 320 -9.25 -12.36 4.62
CA ASN A 320 -8.25 -13.40 4.45
C ASN A 320 -6.88 -12.74 4.70
N CYS A 321 -6.27 -13.01 5.85
CA CYS A 321 -4.94 -12.50 6.20
C CYS A 321 -3.90 -13.26 5.33
N GLY A 322 -4.03 -13.30 4.00
CA GLY A 322 -3.26 -14.15 3.05
C GLY A 322 -1.73 -13.95 3.03
N MET A 323 -1.22 -13.12 3.95
CA MET A 323 0.20 -13.00 4.25
C MET A 323 0.66 -14.05 5.29
N PHE A 324 -0.18 -14.46 6.22
CA PHE A 324 0.18 -15.41 7.27
C PHE A 324 -0.38 -16.79 6.93
N ARG A 325 0.50 -17.79 6.70
CA ARG A 325 0.07 -19.18 6.47
C ARG A 325 -0.70 -19.74 7.68
N GLU A 326 -0.44 -19.19 8.87
CA GLU A 326 -1.16 -19.48 10.13
C GLU A 326 -2.62 -18.99 10.14
N CYS A 327 -2.97 -18.03 9.29
CA CYS A 327 -4.36 -17.63 9.05
C CYS A 327 -5.03 -18.42 7.90
N GLY A 328 -4.35 -19.46 7.41
CA GLY A 328 -4.87 -20.51 6.53
C GLY A 328 -5.23 -20.05 5.11
N PRO A 329 -4.39 -20.32 4.10
CA PRO A 329 -4.80 -20.24 2.71
C PRO A 329 -5.27 -21.61 2.25
N GLN A 330 -6.57 -21.84 2.10
CA GLN A 330 -7.12 -22.76 1.10
C GLN A 330 -8.64 -22.69 1.05
N TRP A 331 -9.17 -22.96 -0.12
CA TRP A 331 -10.55 -22.77 -0.57
C TRP A 331 -11.63 -23.60 0.14
N ASP A 332 -11.45 -23.95 1.40
CA ASP A 332 -12.49 -24.60 2.20
C ASP A 332 -12.98 -23.64 3.27
N PHE A 333 -14.04 -22.91 2.93
CA PHE A 333 -14.76 -21.99 3.83
C PHE A 333 -15.36 -22.67 5.07
N GLU A 334 -15.22 -24.00 5.21
CA GLU A 334 -15.94 -24.82 6.19
C GLU A 334 -15.05 -25.54 7.22
N ALA A 335 -13.72 -25.61 7.05
CA ALA A 335 -12.89 -26.54 7.86
C ALA A 335 -11.75 -25.92 8.69
N GLN A 336 -11.54 -24.61 8.70
CA GLN A 336 -10.55 -24.03 9.62
C GLN A 336 -11.20 -23.78 10.99
N ARG A 337 -10.67 -24.45 12.03
CA ARG A 337 -10.89 -24.10 13.45
C ARG A 337 -10.60 -22.61 13.61
N GLY A 338 -11.64 -21.79 13.48
CA GLY A 338 -11.51 -20.36 13.62
C GLY A 338 -11.08 -20.06 15.04
N PHE A 339 -10.17 -19.11 15.23
CA PHE A 339 -10.05 -18.43 16.50
C PHE A 339 -11.45 -17.93 16.87
N GLU A 340 -12.07 -18.58 17.85
CA GLU A 340 -13.32 -18.09 18.43
C GLU A 340 -12.98 -16.77 19.11
N VAL A 341 -13.71 -15.72 18.77
CA VAL A 341 -13.58 -14.43 19.42
C VAL A 341 -13.91 -14.65 20.90
N GLN A 342 -12.90 -14.64 21.78
CA GLN A 342 -13.12 -14.61 23.21
C GLN A 342 -13.56 -13.18 23.57
N TRP A 343 -14.87 -12.99 23.73
CA TRP A 343 -15.41 -11.72 24.19
C TRP A 343 -15.36 -11.66 25.71
N GLU A 344 -14.58 -10.72 26.24
CA GLU A 344 -14.59 -10.38 27.65
C GLU A 344 -15.27 -9.03 27.86
N LYS A 345 -16.39 -9.07 28.58
CA LYS A 345 -17.14 -7.86 28.93
C LYS A 345 -16.25 -6.88 29.71
N PRO A 346 -16.12 -5.62 29.26
CA PRO A 346 -15.41 -4.61 30.02
C PRO A 346 -16.02 -4.37 31.41
N CYS A 347 -15.19 -4.24 32.44
CA CYS A 347 -15.64 -4.01 33.83
C CYS A 347 -16.43 -2.70 33.97
N CYS A 348 -16.02 -1.68 33.22
CA CYS A 348 -16.68 -0.38 33.14
C CYS A 348 -17.12 -0.10 31.70
N VAL A 349 -18.16 0.70 31.51
CA VAL A 349 -18.56 1.14 30.17
C VAL A 349 -17.46 2.03 29.59
N PRO A 350 -16.85 1.67 28.45
CA PRO A 350 -15.80 2.48 27.84
C PRO A 350 -16.31 3.85 27.41
N GLU A 351 -15.49 4.88 27.60
CA GLU A 351 -15.85 6.28 27.34
C GLU A 351 -16.32 6.48 25.89
N CYS A 352 -15.66 5.83 24.93
CA CYS A 352 -15.99 5.97 23.51
C CYS A 352 -17.41 5.53 23.15
N LEU A 353 -17.96 4.52 23.83
CA LEU A 353 -19.35 4.10 23.61
C LEU A 353 -20.31 5.20 24.06
N VAL A 354 -19.99 5.85 25.17
CA VAL A 354 -20.85 6.88 25.75
C VAL A 354 -20.77 8.20 24.98
N SER A 355 -19.58 8.59 24.51
CA SER A 355 -19.32 9.98 24.09
C SER A 355 -19.12 10.18 22.59
N SER A 356 -18.61 9.19 21.85
CA SER A 356 -18.06 9.46 20.50
C SER A 356 -18.41 8.44 19.42
N LEU A 357 -18.72 7.19 19.75
CA LEU A 357 -18.89 6.13 18.76
C LEU A 357 -20.17 6.34 17.94
N GLU A 358 -20.03 6.51 16.63
CA GLU A 358 -21.12 6.81 15.70
C GLU A 358 -21.41 5.67 14.73
N ILE A 359 -20.36 4.97 14.26
CA ILE A 359 -20.48 3.96 13.20
C ILE A 359 -19.71 2.69 13.59
N VAL A 360 -20.37 1.54 13.45
CA VAL A 360 -19.76 0.22 13.59
C VAL A 360 -19.99 -0.59 12.32
N GLU A 361 -18.92 -1.07 11.70
CA GLU A 361 -18.98 -1.97 10.53
C GLU A 361 -18.32 -3.30 10.85
N TRP A 362 -19.06 -4.41 10.80
CA TRP A 362 -18.54 -5.74 11.10
C TRP A 362 -18.60 -6.64 9.87
N ILE A 363 -17.47 -6.77 9.19
CA ILE A 363 -17.31 -7.56 7.97
C ILE A 363 -16.96 -9.01 8.32
N GLY A 364 -17.77 -9.96 7.86
CA GLY A 364 -17.58 -11.38 8.09
C GLY A 364 -18.11 -11.88 9.44
N TYR A 365 -19.16 -11.22 9.96
CA TYR A 365 -19.88 -11.61 11.18
C TYR A 365 -20.50 -13.01 11.03
N ARG A 366 -20.19 -13.93 11.96
CA ARG A 366 -20.72 -15.31 11.99
C ARG A 366 -21.91 -15.47 12.92
N GLY A 367 -22.12 -14.55 13.86
CA GLY A 367 -23.16 -14.63 14.87
C GLY A 367 -22.94 -15.75 15.87
N THR A 368 -21.68 -16.03 16.23
CA THR A 368 -21.37 -16.84 17.41
C THR A 368 -21.87 -16.15 18.68
N GLU A 369 -22.04 -16.86 19.80
CA GLU A 369 -22.57 -16.21 21.01
C GLU A 369 -21.67 -15.07 21.50
N ALA A 370 -20.34 -15.24 21.44
CA ALA A 370 -19.42 -14.16 21.79
C ALA A 370 -19.51 -12.94 20.86
N GLU A 371 -19.67 -13.13 19.54
CA GLU A 371 -19.87 -12.02 18.60
C GLU A 371 -21.21 -11.31 18.86
N LYS A 372 -22.26 -12.07 19.19
CA LYS A 372 -23.57 -11.52 19.57
C LYS A 372 -23.50 -10.72 20.86
N GLU A 373 -22.87 -11.25 21.91
CA GLU A 373 -22.71 -10.55 23.19
C GLU A 373 -21.94 -9.24 23.01
N ALA A 374 -20.85 -9.25 22.24
CA ALA A 374 -20.12 -8.04 21.90
C ALA A 374 -20.97 -7.02 21.14
N ALA A 375 -21.72 -7.48 20.14
CA ALA A 375 -22.61 -6.62 19.36
C ALA A 375 -23.72 -6.00 20.23
N ILE A 376 -24.37 -6.80 21.07
CA ILE A 376 -25.42 -6.34 22.00
C ILE A 376 -24.83 -5.34 22.99
N TYR A 377 -23.65 -5.63 23.54
CA TYR A 377 -23.00 -4.73 24.48
C TYR A 377 -22.72 -3.36 23.85
N ILE A 378 -22.17 -3.33 22.62
CA ILE A 378 -21.92 -2.08 21.89
C ILE A 378 -23.24 -1.35 21.62
N LEU A 379 -24.28 -2.05 21.16
CA LEU A 379 -25.60 -1.45 20.89
C LEU A 379 -26.22 -0.85 22.16
N ASP A 380 -26.24 -1.58 23.26
CA ASP A 380 -26.89 -1.19 24.52
C ASP A 380 -26.16 -0.06 25.24
N LYS A 381 -24.81 -0.04 25.17
CA LYS A 381 -24.01 0.95 25.89
C LYS A 381 -23.68 2.19 25.09
N SER A 382 -23.88 2.17 23.77
CA SER A 382 -23.54 3.32 22.93
C SER A 382 -24.66 4.35 22.85
N LYS A 383 -24.40 5.59 23.28
CA LYS A 383 -25.42 6.66 23.28
C LYS A 383 -25.52 7.40 21.96
N HIS A 384 -24.42 7.50 21.21
CA HIS A 384 -24.33 8.28 19.97
C HIS A 384 -24.22 7.41 18.71
N LEU A 385 -24.42 6.09 18.84
CA LEU A 385 -24.32 5.16 17.73
C LEU A 385 -25.45 5.40 16.73
N LYS A 386 -25.08 5.85 15.53
CA LYS A 386 -26.00 6.17 14.43
C LYS A 386 -26.25 4.95 13.56
N LYS A 387 -25.20 4.18 13.29
CA LYS A 387 -25.23 3.07 12.34
C LYS A 387 -24.39 1.88 12.81
N MET A 388 -24.98 0.70 12.77
CA MET A 388 -24.27 -0.56 12.92
C MET A 388 -24.58 -1.46 11.72
N THR A 389 -23.54 -1.92 11.02
CA THR A 389 -23.70 -2.77 9.84
C THR A 389 -22.98 -4.09 10.05
N LEU A 390 -23.73 -5.19 9.95
CA LEU A 390 -23.23 -6.55 10.07
C LEU A 390 -23.22 -7.19 8.69
N TYR A 391 -22.04 -7.48 8.16
CA TYR A 391 -21.88 -8.17 6.89
C TYR A 391 -21.62 -9.65 7.14
N ARG A 392 -22.51 -10.50 6.64
CA ARG A 392 -22.42 -11.96 6.81
C ARG A 392 -22.56 -12.64 5.45
N LYS A 393 -21.78 -13.70 5.23
CA LYS A 393 -22.01 -14.64 4.14
C LYS A 393 -23.23 -15.49 4.54
N ILE A 394 -24.39 -15.14 4.01
CA ILE A 394 -25.66 -15.76 4.37
C ILE A 394 -25.96 -16.87 3.36
N THR A 395 -26.06 -18.11 3.84
CA THR A 395 -26.54 -19.26 3.06
C THR A 395 -28.07 -19.38 3.10
N ASN A 396 -28.74 -18.86 4.15
CA ASN A 396 -30.21 -18.94 4.32
C ASN A 396 -30.84 -17.63 4.85
N LEU A 397 -31.86 -17.12 4.16
CA LEU A 397 -32.61 -15.90 4.55
C LEU A 397 -33.33 -16.04 5.91
N ARG A 398 -33.77 -17.24 6.30
CA ARG A 398 -34.47 -17.49 7.57
C ARG A 398 -33.56 -17.27 8.77
N GLU A 399 -32.28 -17.63 8.65
CA GLU A 399 -31.28 -17.37 9.68
C GLU A 399 -30.95 -15.88 9.82
N LYS A 400 -30.94 -15.14 8.70
CA LYS A 400 -30.78 -13.68 8.72
C LYS A 400 -31.83 -13.02 9.61
N TYR A 401 -33.11 -13.32 9.39
CA TYR A 401 -34.20 -12.74 10.16
C TYR A 401 -34.20 -13.20 11.62
N ARG A 402 -33.89 -14.46 11.91
CA ARG A 402 -33.76 -14.93 13.30
C ARG A 402 -32.67 -14.21 14.07
N THR A 403 -31.50 -14.01 13.46
CA THR A 403 -30.38 -13.32 14.11
C THR A 403 -30.71 -11.84 14.33
N LEU A 404 -31.39 -11.20 13.37
CA LEU A 404 -31.90 -9.84 13.50
C LEU A 404 -32.91 -9.72 14.65
N ILE A 405 -33.90 -10.61 14.69
CA ILE A 405 -34.92 -10.61 15.74
C ILE A 405 -34.29 -10.88 17.12
N ASP A 406 -33.35 -11.82 17.21
CA ASP A 406 -32.62 -12.14 18.46
C ASP A 406 -31.76 -10.96 18.95
N LEU A 407 -31.11 -10.22 18.04
CA LEU A 407 -30.38 -9.00 18.42
C LEU A 407 -31.33 -7.88 18.84
N MET A 408 -32.37 -7.62 18.05
CA MET A 408 -33.34 -6.55 18.32
C MET A 408 -34.18 -6.82 19.57
N SER A 409 -34.51 -8.08 19.88
CA SER A 409 -35.27 -8.44 21.08
C SER A 409 -34.47 -8.26 22.37
N ARG A 410 -33.14 -8.30 22.28
CA ARG A 410 -32.20 -8.08 23.40
C ARG A 410 -31.74 -6.62 23.52
N MET A 411 -32.21 -5.72 22.64
CA MET A 411 -31.90 -4.29 22.72
C MET A 411 -32.81 -3.58 23.73
N SER A 412 -32.25 -2.63 24.48
CA SER A 412 -33.02 -1.74 25.33
C SER A 412 -33.84 -0.75 24.47
N CYS A 413 -35.06 -0.43 24.93
CA CYS A 413 -36.08 0.34 24.19
C CYS A 413 -35.70 1.80 23.81
N GLY A 414 -34.45 2.23 24.04
CA GLY A 414 -33.96 3.59 23.77
C GLY A 414 -32.97 3.73 22.61
N CYS A 415 -32.62 2.64 21.92
CA CYS A 415 -31.62 2.68 20.85
C CYS A 415 -32.17 3.27 19.54
N THR A 416 -31.69 4.44 19.12
CA THR A 416 -32.00 5.06 17.80
C THR A 416 -31.08 4.59 16.67
N CYS A 417 -30.24 3.58 16.92
CA CYS A 417 -29.24 3.10 15.97
C CYS A 417 -29.89 2.34 14.79
N ARG A 418 -29.47 2.67 13.56
CA ARG A 418 -29.85 1.91 12.37
C ARG A 418 -28.99 0.64 12.25
N LEU A 419 -29.61 -0.53 12.47
CA LEU A 419 -28.97 -1.83 12.29
C LEU A 419 -29.21 -2.36 10.86
N GLU A 420 -28.14 -2.61 10.12
CA GLU A 420 -28.20 -3.13 8.74
C GLU A 420 -27.50 -4.48 8.62
N PHE A 421 -28.15 -5.44 7.96
CA PHE A 421 -27.51 -6.70 7.55
C PHE A 421 -27.34 -6.75 6.04
N VAL A 422 -26.08 -6.73 5.61
CA VAL A 422 -25.70 -6.75 4.19
C VAL A 422 -25.15 -8.13 3.84
N ARG A 423 -25.61 -8.67 2.70
CA ARG A 423 -25.10 -9.92 2.15
C ARG A 423 -23.76 -9.63 1.46
N LEU A 424 -22.71 -10.37 1.81
CA LEU A 424 -21.42 -10.36 1.11
C LEU A 424 -21.46 -11.18 -0.16
#